data_AF-A0A955STW6-F1
#
_entry.id   AF-A0A955STW6-F1
#
_cell.length_a   1.000
_cell.length_b   1.000
_cell.length_c   1.000
_cell.angle_alpha   90.00
_cell.angle_beta   90.00
_cell.angle_gamma   90.00
#
_symmetry.space_group_name_H-M   'P 1'
#
loop_
_entity.id
_entity.type
_entity.pdbx_description
1 polymer ?
#
loop_
_entity_poly.entity_id
_entity_poly.type
_entity_poly.pdbx_seq_one_letter_code
_entity_poly.pdbx_strand_id
1 'polypeptide(L)'
;KLNHHNHIVEQGISCEDCHAIGATGRPEFPDHDTCSICHDIDIDNPGEDCMLCHVLDPADVAAGAYEEIMVLHVPEHTSDFHFDHSAFAEDSDTCTQCHTGVSSSELSTDDNRGNHDTLFPAVRSLGLDPQNCQLCHSEMSKTQPPSSHLRPGFLKTHGQDFMGGDQSMCLNCHAQNDCDTCHSQTPPESHSRPEWAHSHGKLGHSFNKDQCLMCHSDQSCQECHMSTMPKDHTNFFRRRSHGKIASWDRDRCMNCHKQDYCQACHVGSSPKVTSQPFHTPGADCLNCHSPASPVWPLKRHGPLPNDSCLKCHQFE
;
A
#
# COMPACT_ATOMS: atom_id res chain seq x y z
N LYS A 1 8.34 -4.16 45.63
CA LYS A 1 7.60 -4.01 44.36
C LYS A 1 6.27 -3.33 44.62
N LEU A 2 5.99 -2.21 43.97
CA LEU A 2 4.65 -1.60 44.03
C LEU A 2 3.62 -2.52 43.35
N ASN A 3 2.56 -2.84 44.09
CA ASN A 3 1.44 -3.68 43.66
C ASN A 3 0.18 -2.80 43.60
N HIS A 4 -0.31 -2.49 42.41
CA HIS A 4 -1.49 -1.65 42.22
C HIS A 4 -2.77 -2.36 42.68
N HIS A 5 -2.85 -3.69 42.54
CA HIS A 5 -3.99 -4.47 43.02
C HIS A 5 -4.28 -4.26 44.50
N ASN A 6 -3.24 -4.31 45.34
CA ASN A 6 -3.42 -4.09 46.78
C ASN A 6 -3.90 -2.65 47.06
N HIS A 7 -3.21 -1.63 46.54
CA HIS A 7 -3.56 -0.25 46.83
C HIS A 7 -4.94 0.15 46.28
N ILE A 8 -5.26 -0.24 45.05
CA ILE A 8 -6.50 0.19 44.38
C ILE A 8 -7.67 -0.71 44.76
N VAL A 9 -7.51 -2.04 44.66
CA VAL A 9 -8.64 -2.98 44.82
C VAL A 9 -8.83 -3.40 46.27
N GLU A 10 -7.76 -3.68 47.02
CA GLU A 10 -7.88 -4.12 48.41
C GLU A 10 -8.05 -2.96 49.39
N GLN A 11 -7.31 -1.86 49.20
CA GLN A 11 -7.35 -0.67 50.08
C GLN A 11 -8.33 0.41 49.59
N GLY A 12 -8.81 0.35 48.35
CA GLY A 12 -9.77 1.31 47.82
C GLY A 12 -9.21 2.72 47.62
N ILE A 13 -7.89 2.84 47.38
CA ILE A 13 -7.21 4.13 47.14
C ILE A 13 -7.49 4.60 45.71
N SER A 14 -7.76 5.90 45.54
CA SER A 14 -8.01 6.50 44.23
C SER A 14 -6.71 6.75 43.46
N CYS A 15 -6.76 6.73 42.13
CA CYS A 15 -5.59 6.97 41.28
C CYS A 15 -4.91 8.32 41.57
N GLU A 16 -5.72 9.37 41.80
CA GLU A 16 -5.28 10.75 42.04
C GLU A 16 -4.58 10.96 43.39
N ASP A 17 -4.79 10.07 44.36
CA ASP A 17 -4.14 10.14 45.68
C ASP A 17 -2.61 9.91 45.57
N CYS A 18 -2.17 9.26 44.48
CA CYS A 18 -0.76 9.00 44.20
C CYS A 18 -0.29 9.68 42.90
N HIS A 19 -1.14 9.73 41.87
CA HIS A 19 -0.79 10.27 40.55
C HIS A 19 -1.44 11.62 40.30
N ALA A 20 -0.96 12.66 40.98
CA ALA A 20 -1.40 14.03 40.71
C ALA A 20 -1.03 14.44 39.28
N ILE A 21 -1.93 15.15 38.58
CA ILE A 21 -1.60 15.71 37.27
C ILE A 21 -0.87 17.03 37.47
N GLY A 22 0.43 17.03 37.17
CA GLY A 22 1.29 18.20 37.32
C GLY A 22 0.97 19.31 36.31
N ALA A 23 1.59 20.48 36.49
CA ALA A 23 1.36 21.66 35.65
C ALA A 23 1.72 21.47 34.15
N THR A 24 2.49 20.42 33.83
CA THR A 24 2.84 20.04 32.46
C THR A 24 1.82 19.11 31.81
N GLY A 25 0.72 18.80 32.51
CA GLY A 25 -0.30 17.86 32.02
C GLY A 25 0.11 16.40 32.11
N ARG A 26 1.22 16.08 32.77
CA ARG A 26 1.69 14.70 32.97
C ARG A 26 1.35 14.22 34.38
N PRO A 27 0.96 12.95 34.56
CA PRO A 27 0.91 12.34 35.87
C PRO A 27 2.28 12.40 36.53
N GLU A 28 2.31 12.89 37.77
CA GLU A 28 3.48 12.83 38.62
C GLU A 28 3.69 11.39 39.10
N PHE A 29 4.95 11.01 39.19
CA PHE A 29 5.32 9.73 39.77
C PHE A 29 5.42 9.91 41.29
N PRO A 30 4.76 9.05 42.10
CA PRO A 30 4.84 9.12 43.54
C PRO A 30 6.29 9.00 44.00
N ASP A 31 6.68 9.89 44.90
CA ASP A 31 7.96 9.85 45.60
C ASP A 31 7.79 9.30 47.02
N HIS A 32 8.87 9.28 47.80
CA HIS A 32 8.82 8.85 49.19
C HIS A 32 7.91 9.73 50.05
N ASP A 33 7.79 11.02 49.76
CA ASP A 33 6.89 11.92 50.50
C ASP A 33 5.43 11.49 50.32
N THR A 34 5.04 11.14 49.09
CA THR A 34 3.70 10.64 48.76
C THR A 34 3.39 9.34 49.49
N CYS A 35 4.34 8.40 49.48
CA CYS A 35 4.18 7.11 50.15
C CYS A 35 4.15 7.26 51.68
N SER A 36 4.91 8.24 52.20
CA SER A 36 5.04 8.52 53.63
C SER A 36 3.79 9.11 54.27
N ILE A 37 2.77 9.45 53.47
CA ILE A 37 1.43 9.80 53.96
C ILE A 37 0.82 8.63 54.75
N CYS A 38 1.10 7.39 54.33
CA CYS A 38 0.54 6.17 54.92
C CYS A 38 1.60 5.20 55.48
N HIS A 39 2.80 5.17 54.92
CA HIS A 39 3.88 4.27 55.31
C HIS A 39 4.97 5.01 56.10
N ASP A 40 5.50 4.41 57.16
CA ASP A 40 6.64 4.97 57.88
C ASP A 40 7.94 4.56 57.15
N ILE A 41 8.48 5.46 56.32
CA ILE A 41 9.65 5.19 55.47
C ILE A 41 10.84 5.98 56.01
N ASP A 42 11.81 5.27 56.61
CA ASP A 42 13.06 5.85 57.05
C ASP A 42 14.10 5.84 55.92
N ILE A 43 14.14 6.93 55.15
CA ILE A 43 15.12 7.10 54.07
C ILE A 43 16.55 7.32 54.58
N ASP A 44 16.70 7.81 55.81
CA ASP A 44 18.00 8.10 56.41
C ASP A 44 18.70 6.82 56.91
N ASN A 45 17.93 5.76 57.18
CA ASN A 45 18.45 4.46 57.61
C ASN A 45 17.95 3.31 56.71
N PRO A 46 18.46 3.18 55.46
CA PRO A 46 18.02 2.15 54.53
C PRO A 46 18.32 0.73 55.04
N GLY A 47 17.35 -0.18 54.88
CA GLY A 47 17.42 -1.57 55.34
C GLY A 47 16.71 -2.55 54.40
N GLU A 48 16.50 -3.79 54.87
CA GLU A 48 15.82 -4.83 54.08
C GLU A 48 14.38 -4.43 53.71
N ASP A 49 13.72 -3.64 54.56
CA ASP A 49 12.35 -3.16 54.35
C ASP A 49 12.21 -2.28 53.10
N CYS A 50 13.28 -1.61 52.66
CA CYS A 50 13.27 -0.85 51.41
C CYS A 50 12.97 -1.75 50.19
N MET A 51 13.30 -3.05 50.26
CA MET A 51 13.07 -4.00 49.17
C MET A 51 11.60 -4.45 49.08
N LEU A 52 10.77 -4.09 50.06
CA LEU A 52 9.31 -4.25 49.95
C LEU A 52 8.74 -3.40 48.82
N CYS A 53 9.37 -2.27 48.51
CA CYS A 53 8.96 -1.34 47.46
C CYS A 53 9.91 -1.38 46.26
N HIS A 54 11.22 -1.32 46.51
CA HIS A 54 12.26 -1.23 45.47
C HIS A 54 12.68 -2.60 44.91
N VAL A 55 13.12 -2.61 43.65
CA VAL A 55 13.76 -3.74 42.97
C VAL A 55 15.10 -3.30 42.42
N LEU A 56 16.17 -3.50 43.17
CA LEU A 56 17.50 -3.06 42.74
C LEU A 56 18.20 -4.16 41.92
N ASP A 57 18.90 -3.77 40.85
CA ASP A 57 19.84 -4.68 40.19
C ASP A 57 21.02 -4.95 41.14
N PRO A 58 21.47 -6.21 41.31
CA PRO A 58 22.64 -6.54 42.11
C PRO A 58 23.89 -5.70 41.79
N ALA A 59 24.06 -5.25 40.56
CA ALA A 59 25.16 -4.39 40.14
C ALA A 59 25.03 -2.96 40.70
N ASP A 60 23.81 -2.41 40.72
CA ASP A 60 23.53 -1.05 41.23
C ASP A 60 23.63 -1.01 42.77
N VAL A 61 23.21 -2.09 43.44
CA VAL A 61 23.44 -2.30 44.88
C VAL A 61 24.93 -2.31 45.19
N ALA A 62 25.73 -3.03 44.39
CA ALA A 62 27.18 -3.12 44.57
C ALA A 62 27.91 -1.79 44.31
N ALA A 63 27.33 -0.91 43.49
CA ALA A 63 27.86 0.42 43.20
C ALA A 63 27.51 1.47 44.27
N GLY A 64 26.61 1.16 45.22
CA GLY A 64 26.15 2.12 46.22
C GLY A 64 25.32 3.26 45.64
N ALA A 65 24.71 3.06 44.47
CA ALA A 65 24.01 4.10 43.72
C ALA A 65 22.56 4.33 44.21
N TYR A 66 22.24 4.09 45.49
CA TYR A 66 20.87 4.13 46.01
C TYR A 66 20.17 5.48 45.85
N GLU A 67 20.90 6.59 45.70
CA GLU A 67 20.34 7.94 45.51
C GLU A 67 19.88 8.21 44.06
N GLU A 68 20.34 7.45 43.06
CA GLU A 68 20.02 7.69 41.64
C GLU A 68 19.03 6.67 41.05
N ILE A 69 18.69 5.61 41.79
CA ILE A 69 17.86 4.53 41.26
C ILE A 69 16.38 4.91 41.44
N MET A 70 15.77 5.48 40.39
CA MET A 70 14.31 5.50 40.26
C MET A 70 13.83 4.07 40.00
N VAL A 71 13.34 3.39 41.04
CA VAL A 71 13.10 1.93 41.01
C VAL A 71 11.67 1.52 40.64
N LEU A 72 10.82 2.47 40.30
CA LEU A 72 9.48 2.20 39.82
C LEU A 72 9.48 2.18 38.29
N HIS A 73 10.17 1.18 37.72
CA HIS A 73 10.28 0.92 36.29
C HIS A 73 10.36 2.22 35.46
N VAL A 74 11.55 2.84 35.40
CA VAL A 74 11.77 3.96 34.49
C VAL A 74 11.36 3.46 33.11
N PRO A 75 10.37 4.08 32.48
CA PRO A 75 9.96 3.69 31.16
C PRO A 75 11.18 3.68 30.24
N GLU A 76 11.47 2.55 29.61
CA GLU A 76 12.32 2.62 28.44
C GLU A 76 11.61 3.51 27.41
N HIS A 77 12.31 4.51 26.88
CA HIS A 77 11.85 5.28 25.72
C HIS A 77 10.55 6.12 25.94
N THR A 78 10.47 6.93 27.00
CA THR A 78 9.44 7.98 27.13
C THR A 78 9.93 9.40 26.84
N SER A 79 11.22 9.56 26.53
CA SER A 79 11.79 10.87 26.23
C SER A 79 11.20 11.48 24.95
N ASP A 80 10.76 10.63 24.02
CA ASP A 80 10.13 11.01 22.76
C ASP A 80 8.60 11.11 22.85
N PHE A 81 7.97 10.61 23.91
CA PHE A 81 6.53 10.61 24.06
C PHE A 81 6.03 11.84 24.83
N HIS A 82 5.10 12.60 24.24
CA HIS A 82 4.43 13.74 24.83
C HIS A 82 2.92 13.60 24.71
N PHE A 83 2.24 13.37 25.83
CA PHE A 83 0.78 13.36 25.88
C PHE A 83 0.29 14.12 27.10
N ASP A 84 -0.59 15.08 26.87
CA ASP A 84 -1.21 15.91 27.89
C ASP A 84 -2.47 15.19 28.42
N HIS A 85 -2.42 14.77 29.67
CA HIS A 85 -3.49 14.10 30.39
C HIS A 85 -4.46 15.09 31.06
N SER A 86 -4.20 16.41 31.03
CA SER A 86 -5.04 17.40 31.72
C SER A 86 -6.47 17.40 31.20
N ALA A 87 -6.66 17.11 29.91
CA ALA A 87 -7.98 17.00 29.29
C ALA A 87 -8.79 15.76 29.76
N PHE A 88 -8.15 14.83 30.45
CA PHE A 88 -8.71 13.56 30.92
C PHE A 88 -8.64 13.40 32.45
N ALA A 89 -8.14 14.42 33.15
CA ALA A 89 -7.82 14.37 34.58
C ALA A 89 -9.04 14.44 35.51
N GLU A 90 -10.20 14.86 35.01
CA GLU A 90 -11.38 15.12 35.86
C GLU A 90 -12.15 13.85 36.26
N ASP A 91 -11.90 12.72 35.59
CA ASP A 91 -12.60 11.46 35.83
C ASP A 91 -11.61 10.30 35.92
N SER A 92 -11.18 9.98 37.14
CA SER A 92 -10.18 8.93 37.40
C SER A 92 -10.65 7.52 37.04
N ASP A 93 -11.97 7.29 36.87
CA ASP A 93 -12.50 6.03 36.33
C ASP A 93 -12.11 5.83 34.86
N THR A 94 -11.79 6.93 34.14
CA THR A 94 -11.38 6.88 32.73
C THR A 94 -9.92 6.45 32.53
N CYS A 95 -9.08 6.53 33.57
CA CYS A 95 -7.67 6.13 33.50
C CYS A 95 -7.53 4.69 32.96
N THR A 96 -8.40 3.80 33.43
CA THR A 96 -8.39 2.36 33.08
C THR A 96 -8.80 2.09 31.62
N GLN A 97 -9.44 3.04 30.95
CA GLN A 97 -9.76 2.92 29.51
C GLN A 97 -8.49 2.98 28.66
N CYS A 98 -7.49 3.74 29.11
CA CYS A 98 -6.19 3.84 28.45
C CYS A 98 -5.18 2.85 29.06
N HIS A 99 -5.11 2.79 30.39
CA HIS A 99 -4.19 1.96 31.18
C HIS A 99 -4.84 0.63 31.55
N THR A 100 -5.08 -0.21 30.53
CA THR A 100 -5.81 -1.46 30.70
C THR A 100 -5.11 -2.39 31.69
N GLY A 101 -5.85 -2.87 32.70
CA GLY A 101 -5.35 -3.86 33.66
C GLY A 101 -4.50 -3.30 34.81
N VAL A 102 -4.22 -1.98 34.82
CA VAL A 102 -3.38 -1.35 35.85
C VAL A 102 -3.91 -1.57 37.26
N SER A 103 -5.24 -1.45 37.46
CA SER A 103 -5.88 -1.61 38.78
C SER A 103 -5.74 -3.01 39.36
N SER A 104 -5.63 -4.03 38.50
CA SER A 104 -5.44 -5.43 38.91
C SER A 104 -3.98 -5.88 38.86
N SER A 105 -3.04 -4.98 38.55
CA SER A 105 -1.67 -5.36 38.31
C SER A 105 -0.88 -5.54 39.60
N GLU A 106 -0.29 -6.72 39.77
CA GLU A 106 0.57 -7.00 40.92
C GLU A 106 1.98 -6.40 40.79
N LEU A 107 2.33 -5.96 39.58
CA LEU A 107 3.62 -5.38 39.24
C LEU A 107 3.45 -4.14 38.36
N SER A 108 4.25 -3.11 38.59
CA SER A 108 4.30 -1.96 37.70
C SER A 108 5.25 -2.25 36.53
N THR A 109 4.70 -2.59 35.36
CA THR A 109 5.44 -2.90 34.12
C THR A 109 4.96 -2.00 32.97
N ASP A 110 5.68 -2.02 31.84
CA ASP A 110 5.27 -1.32 30.62
C ASP A 110 3.92 -1.80 30.05
N ASP A 111 3.49 -3.02 30.39
CA ASP A 111 2.23 -3.58 29.91
C ASP A 111 1.00 -2.84 30.47
N ASN A 112 1.14 -2.17 31.61
CA ASN A 112 0.07 -1.39 32.23
C ASN A 112 -0.08 0.02 31.61
N ARG A 113 0.70 0.36 30.59
CA ARG A 113 0.66 1.67 29.92
C ARG A 113 -0.45 1.73 28.88
N GLY A 114 -0.83 2.97 28.56
CA GLY A 114 -1.54 3.24 27.32
C GLY A 114 -0.68 2.87 26.11
N ASN A 115 -1.32 2.32 25.07
CA ASN A 115 -0.70 1.99 23.79
C ASN A 115 -1.52 2.60 22.65
N HIS A 116 -1.06 2.47 21.41
CA HIS A 116 -1.80 3.05 20.27
C HIS A 116 -3.25 2.57 20.18
N ASP A 117 -3.53 1.30 20.53
CA ASP A 117 -4.89 0.75 20.46
C ASP A 117 -5.83 1.41 21.46
N THR A 118 -5.33 1.74 22.66
CA THR A 118 -6.13 2.41 23.70
C THR A 118 -6.16 3.93 23.54
N LEU A 119 -5.09 4.56 23.03
CA LEU A 119 -5.02 6.01 22.83
C LEU A 119 -5.75 6.50 21.58
N PHE A 120 -5.70 5.77 20.45
CA PHE A 120 -6.25 6.25 19.19
C PHE A 120 -7.76 6.55 19.26
N PRO A 121 -8.60 5.75 19.95
CA PRO A 121 -10.00 6.12 20.18
C PRO A 121 -10.17 7.46 20.91
N ALA A 122 -9.36 7.74 21.95
CA ALA A 122 -9.41 8.99 22.69
C ALA A 122 -8.97 10.19 21.84
N VAL A 123 -7.92 10.03 21.03
CA VAL A 123 -7.48 11.08 20.10
C VAL A 123 -8.59 11.42 19.08
N ARG A 124 -9.29 10.39 18.57
CA ARG A 124 -10.42 10.59 17.65
C ARG A 124 -11.61 11.29 18.32
N SER A 125 -11.89 11.03 19.60
CA SER A 125 -12.99 11.70 20.31
C SER A 125 -12.73 13.19 20.50
N LEU A 126 -11.46 13.61 20.55
CA LEU A 126 -11.03 15.01 20.53
C LEU A 126 -11.04 15.63 19.11
N GLY A 127 -11.41 14.89 18.07
CA GLY A 127 -11.44 15.37 16.69
C GLY A 127 -10.05 15.49 16.04
N LEU A 128 -9.02 14.87 16.63
CA LEU A 128 -7.66 14.83 16.11
C LEU A 128 -7.42 13.55 15.30
N ASP A 129 -6.46 13.58 14.38
CA ASP A 129 -6.07 12.40 13.60
C ASP A 129 -4.93 11.64 14.30
N PRO A 130 -5.18 10.42 14.84
CA PRO A 130 -4.15 9.63 15.50
C PRO A 130 -3.01 9.17 14.57
N GLN A 131 -3.18 9.29 13.25
CA GLN A 131 -2.11 9.01 12.29
C GLN A 131 -1.08 10.15 12.21
N ASN A 132 -1.38 11.33 12.76
CA ASN A 132 -0.38 12.36 12.95
C ASN A 132 0.50 12.01 14.16
N CYS A 133 1.50 11.16 13.94
CA CYS A 133 2.37 10.62 15.00
C CYS A 133 3.04 11.74 15.82
N GLN A 134 3.32 12.90 15.21
CA GLN A 134 3.92 14.07 15.87
C GLN A 134 3.03 14.68 16.95
N LEU A 135 1.74 14.31 17.02
CA LEU A 135 0.88 14.68 18.13
C LEU A 135 1.36 14.09 19.46
N CYS A 136 1.97 12.91 19.41
CA CYS A 136 2.40 12.19 20.62
C CYS A 136 3.90 11.87 20.64
N HIS A 137 4.57 11.81 19.50
CA HIS A 137 5.96 11.38 19.38
C HIS A 137 6.82 12.53 18.82
N SER A 138 7.76 13.05 19.60
CA SER A 138 8.72 14.07 19.14
C SER A 138 9.76 13.49 18.19
N GLU A 139 10.11 12.22 18.38
CA GLU A 139 10.93 11.41 17.48
C GLU A 139 10.33 10.00 17.40
N MET A 140 10.60 9.27 16.31
CA MET A 140 10.15 7.89 16.16
C MET A 140 11.37 7.00 15.95
N SER A 141 11.63 6.11 16.91
CA SER A 141 12.77 5.20 16.82
C SER A 141 12.58 4.17 15.70
N LYS A 142 13.61 3.98 14.86
CA LYS A 142 13.68 2.88 13.89
C LYS A 142 14.10 1.55 14.51
N THR A 143 14.49 1.52 15.78
CA THR A 143 15.04 0.32 16.42
C THR A 143 13.98 -0.62 16.97
N GLN A 144 12.75 -0.13 17.17
CA GLN A 144 11.63 -0.94 17.65
C GLN A 144 10.51 -0.97 16.59
N PRO A 145 10.40 -2.06 15.82
CA PRO A 145 9.35 -2.17 14.82
C PRO A 145 7.97 -2.37 15.47
N PRO A 146 6.87 -1.86 14.88
CA PRO A 146 5.52 -2.14 15.34
C PRO A 146 5.23 -3.64 15.42
N SER A 147 4.32 -4.03 16.32
CA SER A 147 3.89 -5.44 16.52
C SER A 147 3.48 -6.16 15.23
N SER A 148 3.01 -5.41 14.22
CA SER A 148 2.69 -5.92 12.89
C SER A 148 3.86 -6.66 12.21
N HIS A 149 5.11 -6.26 12.48
CA HIS A 149 6.34 -6.88 11.95
C HIS A 149 6.63 -8.25 12.59
N LEU A 150 6.13 -8.48 13.79
CA LEU A 150 6.36 -9.72 14.54
C LEU A 150 5.45 -10.87 14.07
N ARG A 151 4.47 -10.57 13.21
CA ARG A 151 3.55 -11.58 12.67
C ARG A 151 4.29 -12.55 11.74
N PRO A 152 4.14 -13.88 11.93
CA PRO A 152 4.72 -14.87 11.03
C PRO A 152 4.30 -14.63 9.58
N GLY A 153 5.26 -14.53 8.67
CA GLY A 153 4.98 -14.34 7.25
C GLY A 153 4.70 -12.91 6.82
N PHE A 154 4.83 -11.90 7.70
CA PHE A 154 4.63 -10.48 7.40
C PHE A 154 5.25 -10.04 6.06
N LEU A 155 6.50 -10.43 5.77
CA LEU A 155 7.16 -10.06 4.51
C LEU A 155 6.39 -10.51 3.25
N LYS A 156 5.63 -11.60 3.33
CA LYS A 156 4.82 -12.13 2.24
C LYS A 156 3.39 -11.61 2.24
N THR A 157 2.86 -11.22 3.41
CA THR A 157 1.45 -10.87 3.58
C THR A 157 1.19 -9.39 3.78
N HIS A 158 2.22 -8.55 4.01
CA HIS A 158 2.02 -7.12 4.28
C HIS A 158 1.21 -6.41 3.18
N GLY A 159 1.42 -6.74 1.90
CA GLY A 159 0.60 -6.19 0.82
C GLY A 159 -0.88 -6.55 0.91
N GLN A 160 -1.23 -7.72 1.46
CA GLN A 160 -2.60 -8.16 1.71
C GLN A 160 -3.17 -7.57 3.00
N ASP A 161 -2.37 -7.59 4.06
CA ASP A 161 -2.72 -7.09 5.39
C ASP A 161 -3.00 -5.59 5.40
N PHE A 162 -2.42 -4.86 4.44
CA PHE A 162 -2.58 -3.42 4.25
C PHE A 162 -3.25 -3.08 2.91
N MET A 163 -4.03 -3.98 2.29
CA MET A 163 -4.80 -3.64 1.08
C MET A 163 -5.78 -2.49 1.38
N GLY A 164 -5.45 -1.30 0.87
CA GLY A 164 -6.19 -0.06 1.11
C GLY A 164 -5.68 0.79 2.28
N GLY A 165 -4.59 0.36 2.94
CA GLY A 165 -3.90 1.15 3.95
C GLY A 165 -3.03 2.26 3.33
N ASP A 166 -2.87 3.36 4.04
CA ASP A 166 -2.00 4.45 3.64
C ASP A 166 -0.52 4.05 3.80
N GLN A 167 0.23 4.08 2.69
CA GLN A 167 1.66 3.80 2.67
C GLN A 167 2.45 4.80 3.54
N SER A 168 1.88 5.99 3.81
CA SER A 168 2.49 7.02 4.65
C SER A 168 2.93 6.50 6.02
N MET A 169 2.18 5.56 6.61
CA MET A 169 2.52 4.96 7.91
C MET A 169 3.85 4.22 7.87
N CYS A 170 4.13 3.50 6.78
CA CYS A 170 5.40 2.81 6.59
C CYS A 170 6.54 3.82 6.39
N LEU A 171 6.25 4.91 5.67
CA LEU A 171 7.22 5.97 5.35
C LEU A 171 7.63 6.83 6.55
N ASN A 172 6.94 6.71 7.68
CA ASN A 172 7.37 7.31 8.95
C ASN A 172 8.71 6.74 9.44
N CYS A 173 9.00 5.47 9.13
CA CYS A 173 10.24 4.80 9.52
C CYS A 173 11.09 4.36 8.32
N HIS A 174 10.46 3.94 7.23
CA HIS A 174 11.11 3.44 6.02
C HIS A 174 11.24 4.52 4.95
N ALA A 175 12.28 4.43 4.13
CA ALA A 175 12.38 5.23 2.91
C ALA A 175 11.68 4.52 1.75
N GLN A 176 11.22 5.29 0.76
CA GLN A 176 10.59 4.72 -0.45
C GLN A 176 11.52 3.69 -1.15
N ASN A 177 12.84 3.89 -1.10
CA ASN A 177 13.79 2.95 -1.70
C ASN A 177 13.80 1.58 -1.01
N ASP A 178 13.38 1.48 0.26
CA ASP A 178 13.30 0.21 0.98
C ASP A 178 12.21 -0.67 0.36
N CYS A 179 11.08 -0.06 -0.02
CA CYS A 179 10.00 -0.71 -0.76
C CYS A 179 10.51 -1.17 -2.13
N ASP A 180 11.10 -0.24 -2.87
CA ASP A 180 11.53 -0.47 -4.25
C ASP A 180 12.58 -1.58 -4.33
N THR A 181 13.55 -1.60 -3.40
CA THR A 181 14.64 -2.60 -3.38
C THR A 181 14.11 -4.02 -3.24
N CYS A 182 13.09 -4.23 -2.42
CA CYS A 182 12.51 -5.56 -2.20
C CYS A 182 11.53 -5.92 -3.32
N HIS A 183 10.63 -5.00 -3.68
CA HIS A 183 9.57 -5.25 -4.66
C HIS A 183 10.12 -5.37 -6.08
N SER A 184 11.26 -4.73 -6.40
CA SER A 184 11.93 -4.92 -7.69
C SER A 184 12.55 -6.31 -7.87
N GLN A 185 12.75 -7.05 -6.77
CA GLN A 185 13.37 -8.38 -6.76
C GLN A 185 12.36 -9.51 -6.51
N THR A 186 11.11 -9.17 -6.21
CA THR A 186 10.09 -10.14 -5.81
C THR A 186 9.03 -10.27 -6.91
N PRO A 187 9.15 -11.25 -7.82
CA PRO A 187 8.15 -11.44 -8.86
C PRO A 187 6.81 -11.91 -8.25
N PRO A 188 5.66 -11.45 -8.79
CA PRO A 188 4.37 -11.95 -8.37
C PRO A 188 4.23 -13.44 -8.69
N GLU A 189 3.44 -14.15 -7.88
CA GLU A 189 3.20 -15.59 -7.98
C GLU A 189 2.78 -16.05 -9.38
N SER A 190 2.17 -15.15 -10.17
CA SER A 190 1.80 -15.40 -11.56
C SER A 190 2.97 -15.83 -12.45
N HIS A 191 4.22 -15.46 -12.14
CA HIS A 191 5.41 -15.89 -12.90
C HIS A 191 5.65 -17.40 -12.83
N SER A 192 5.24 -18.04 -11.73
CA SER A 192 5.44 -19.46 -11.52
C SER A 192 4.35 -20.32 -12.16
N ARG A 193 3.31 -19.69 -12.73
CA ARG A 193 2.14 -20.38 -13.29
C ARG A 193 2.38 -20.78 -14.76
N PRO A 194 2.37 -22.08 -15.10
CA PRO A 194 2.60 -22.54 -16.47
C PRO A 194 1.64 -21.94 -17.51
N GLU A 195 0.42 -21.60 -17.09
CA GLU A 195 -0.62 -21.03 -17.93
C GLU A 195 -0.50 -19.51 -18.13
N TRP A 196 0.40 -18.81 -17.41
CA TRP A 196 0.53 -17.35 -17.44
C TRP A 196 0.69 -16.81 -18.86
N ALA A 197 1.54 -17.44 -19.68
CA ALA A 197 1.77 -17.05 -21.07
C ALA A 197 0.48 -17.02 -21.91
N HIS A 198 -0.57 -17.73 -21.49
CA HIS A 198 -1.86 -17.83 -22.17
C HIS A 198 -3.00 -17.09 -21.46
N SER A 199 -2.75 -16.46 -20.31
CA SER A 199 -3.78 -15.83 -19.49
C SER A 199 -3.49 -14.39 -19.10
N HIS A 200 -2.22 -13.94 -19.14
CA HIS A 200 -1.88 -12.55 -18.86
C HIS A 200 -2.43 -11.63 -19.97
N GLY A 201 -3.47 -10.84 -19.65
CA GLY A 201 -4.17 -9.99 -20.61
C GLY A 201 -5.53 -10.51 -21.12
N LYS A 202 -6.05 -11.64 -20.59
CA LYS A 202 -7.42 -12.06 -20.91
C LYS A 202 -8.47 -11.11 -20.30
N LEU A 203 -9.50 -10.80 -21.09
CA LEU A 203 -10.69 -10.06 -20.64
C LEU A 203 -11.29 -10.70 -19.37
N GLY A 204 -11.46 -9.90 -18.32
CA GLY A 204 -11.96 -10.33 -17.01
C GLY A 204 -10.87 -10.63 -15.96
N HIS A 205 -9.60 -10.54 -16.32
CA HIS A 205 -8.49 -10.48 -15.35
C HIS A 205 -7.95 -9.04 -15.33
N SER A 206 -7.64 -8.52 -14.14
CA SER A 206 -7.06 -7.18 -13.97
C SER A 206 -5.67 -7.11 -14.60
N PHE A 207 -5.61 -6.88 -15.91
CA PHE A 207 -4.36 -6.62 -16.61
C PHE A 207 -3.99 -5.15 -16.39
N ASN A 208 -3.03 -4.92 -15.50
CA ASN A 208 -2.42 -3.61 -15.31
C ASN A 208 -0.98 -3.65 -15.83
N LYS A 209 -0.73 -2.95 -16.94
CA LYS A 209 0.59 -2.86 -17.56
C LYS A 209 1.64 -2.30 -16.59
N ASP A 210 1.26 -1.34 -15.76
CA ASP A 210 2.19 -0.62 -14.87
C ASP A 210 2.82 -1.54 -13.83
N GLN A 211 2.09 -2.56 -13.37
CA GLN A 211 2.61 -3.58 -12.44
C GLN A 211 3.74 -4.42 -13.07
N CYS A 212 3.64 -4.70 -14.38
CA CYS A 212 4.69 -5.40 -15.09
C CYS A 212 5.89 -4.49 -15.35
N LEU A 213 5.65 -3.21 -15.64
CA LEU A 213 6.68 -2.22 -15.92
C LEU A 213 7.53 -1.84 -14.70
N MET A 214 7.16 -2.29 -13.50
CA MET A 214 8.01 -2.17 -12.30
C MET A 214 9.35 -2.90 -12.48
N CYS A 215 9.35 -4.05 -13.17
CA CYS A 215 10.55 -4.85 -13.39
C CYS A 215 10.88 -5.06 -14.87
N HIS A 216 9.88 -4.97 -15.76
CA HIS A 216 10.05 -5.16 -17.19
C HIS A 216 10.05 -3.85 -17.95
N SER A 217 10.65 -3.86 -19.14
CA SER A 217 10.51 -2.76 -20.08
C SER A 217 9.39 -3.04 -21.08
N ASP A 218 8.90 -2.01 -21.74
CA ASP A 218 7.97 -2.13 -22.87
C ASP A 218 8.48 -3.07 -23.97
N GLN A 219 9.80 -3.13 -24.13
CA GLN A 219 10.46 -4.00 -25.09
C GLN A 219 10.22 -5.49 -24.76
N SER A 220 10.16 -5.86 -23.48
CA SER A 220 9.93 -7.25 -23.05
C SER A 220 8.55 -7.76 -23.51
N CYS A 221 7.53 -6.90 -23.48
CA CYS A 221 6.21 -7.22 -24.01
C CYS A 221 6.29 -7.46 -25.53
N GLN A 222 6.95 -6.54 -26.24
CA GLN A 222 7.06 -6.59 -27.69
C GLN A 222 7.81 -7.84 -28.16
N GLU A 223 8.93 -8.19 -27.54
CA GLU A 223 9.74 -9.35 -27.91
C GLU A 223 8.93 -10.65 -27.88
N CYS A 224 8.19 -10.90 -26.79
CA CYS A 224 7.36 -12.09 -26.65
C CYS A 224 6.15 -12.08 -27.59
N HIS A 225 5.46 -10.95 -27.70
CA HIS A 225 4.28 -10.82 -28.58
C HIS A 225 4.63 -10.79 -30.06
N MET A 226 5.87 -10.45 -30.43
CA MET A 226 6.38 -10.54 -31.80
C MET A 226 6.89 -11.94 -32.15
N SER A 227 7.42 -12.69 -31.18
CA SER A 227 7.89 -14.07 -31.41
C SER A 227 6.75 -15.10 -31.42
N THR A 228 5.61 -14.77 -30.83
CA THR A 228 4.49 -15.71 -30.64
C THR A 228 3.36 -15.42 -31.61
N MET A 229 3.12 -16.34 -32.53
CA MET A 229 2.01 -16.24 -33.47
C MET A 229 0.66 -16.39 -32.73
N PRO A 230 -0.34 -15.51 -32.99
CA PRO A 230 -1.68 -15.66 -32.42
C PRO A 230 -2.30 -17.03 -32.72
N LYS A 231 -3.09 -17.57 -31.78
CA LYS A 231 -3.74 -18.88 -31.99
C LYS A 231 -4.68 -18.92 -33.20
N ASP A 232 -5.25 -17.78 -33.57
CA ASP A 232 -6.15 -17.67 -34.70
C ASP A 232 -5.43 -17.52 -36.04
N HIS A 233 -4.08 -17.48 -36.07
CA HIS A 233 -3.26 -17.32 -37.27
C HIS A 233 -3.28 -18.58 -38.16
N THR A 234 -4.42 -18.78 -38.82
CA THR A 234 -4.76 -20.00 -39.56
C THR A 234 -5.25 -19.66 -40.96
N ASN A 235 -5.32 -20.67 -41.84
CA ASN A 235 -5.96 -20.48 -43.15
C ASN A 235 -7.44 -20.08 -43.03
N PHE A 236 -8.12 -20.48 -41.95
CA PHE A 236 -9.48 -20.05 -41.67
C PHE A 236 -9.54 -18.54 -41.42
N PHE A 237 -8.63 -18.01 -40.60
CA PHE A 237 -8.51 -16.57 -40.39
C PHE A 237 -8.27 -15.81 -41.68
N ARG A 238 -7.25 -16.21 -42.44
CA ARG A 238 -6.92 -15.57 -43.72
C ARG A 238 -8.09 -15.57 -44.69
N ARG A 239 -8.92 -16.62 -44.74
CA ARG A 239 -9.97 -16.76 -45.77
C ARG A 239 -11.35 -16.28 -45.32
N ARG A 240 -11.65 -16.25 -44.02
CA ARG A 240 -13.03 -16.11 -43.53
C ARG A 240 -13.23 -15.11 -42.40
N SER A 241 -12.23 -14.83 -41.56
CA SER A 241 -12.45 -14.00 -40.36
C SER A 241 -11.54 -12.80 -40.19
N HIS A 242 -10.41 -12.68 -40.89
CA HIS A 242 -9.49 -11.55 -40.71
C HIS A 242 -10.15 -10.19 -40.99
N GLY A 243 -11.03 -10.11 -41.99
CA GLY A 243 -11.74 -8.86 -42.30
C GLY A 243 -12.70 -8.41 -41.19
N LYS A 244 -13.36 -9.36 -40.51
CA LYS A 244 -14.19 -9.04 -39.34
C LYS A 244 -13.31 -8.62 -38.18
N ILE A 245 -12.28 -9.38 -37.85
CA ILE A 245 -11.40 -9.06 -36.72
C ILE A 245 -10.73 -7.69 -36.92
N ALA A 246 -10.18 -7.43 -38.10
CA ALA A 246 -9.52 -6.17 -38.43
C ALA A 246 -10.46 -4.95 -38.40
N SER A 247 -11.79 -5.14 -38.51
CA SER A 247 -12.74 -4.03 -38.35
C SER A 247 -12.98 -3.64 -36.89
N TRP A 248 -12.67 -4.53 -35.93
CA TRP A 248 -12.83 -4.26 -34.50
C TRP A 248 -11.50 -3.91 -33.81
N ASP A 249 -10.42 -4.59 -34.21
CA ASP A 249 -9.10 -4.43 -33.63
C ASP A 249 -8.05 -4.70 -34.72
N ARG A 250 -7.65 -3.63 -35.39
CA ARG A 250 -6.60 -3.68 -36.41
C ARG A 250 -5.21 -3.71 -35.78
N ASP A 251 -5.06 -3.04 -34.64
CA ASP A 251 -3.76 -2.76 -34.01
C ASP A 251 -3.09 -4.04 -33.50
N ARG A 252 -3.86 -5.04 -33.06
CA ARG A 252 -3.30 -6.38 -32.72
C ARG A 252 -2.46 -7.00 -33.84
N CYS A 253 -2.74 -6.68 -35.11
CA CYS A 253 -2.01 -7.21 -36.26
C CYS A 253 -0.73 -6.42 -36.54
N MET A 254 -0.74 -5.12 -36.22
CA MET A 254 0.34 -4.16 -36.53
C MET A 254 1.60 -4.39 -35.68
N ASN A 255 1.49 -5.24 -34.65
CA ASN A 255 2.61 -5.77 -33.89
C ASN A 255 3.63 -6.49 -34.79
N CYS A 256 3.16 -7.32 -35.72
CA CYS A 256 4.03 -8.06 -36.65
C CYS A 256 3.84 -7.64 -38.11
N HIS A 257 2.61 -7.31 -38.52
CA HIS A 257 2.25 -7.00 -39.90
C HIS A 257 2.07 -5.50 -40.09
N LYS A 258 3.03 -4.84 -40.74
CA LYS A 258 2.94 -3.41 -41.04
C LYS A 258 1.96 -3.15 -42.21
N GLN A 259 1.76 -1.87 -42.52
CA GLN A 259 0.75 -1.40 -43.46
C GLN A 259 0.85 -2.03 -44.86
N ASP A 260 2.07 -2.31 -45.30
CA ASP A 260 2.43 -2.97 -46.56
C ASP A 260 1.82 -4.38 -46.69
N TYR A 261 1.76 -5.16 -45.61
CA TYR A 261 1.12 -6.48 -45.61
C TYR A 261 -0.37 -6.41 -45.96
N CYS A 262 -1.07 -5.38 -45.47
CA CYS A 262 -2.47 -5.16 -45.81
C CYS A 262 -2.61 -4.78 -47.29
N GLN A 263 -1.74 -3.88 -47.76
CA GLN A 263 -1.76 -3.36 -49.13
C GLN A 263 -1.47 -4.45 -50.16
N ALA A 264 -0.57 -5.39 -49.86
CA ALA A 264 -0.22 -6.49 -50.76
C ALA A 264 -1.45 -7.24 -51.29
N CYS A 265 -2.46 -7.46 -50.44
CA CYS A 265 -3.71 -8.10 -50.85
C CYS A 265 -4.82 -7.08 -51.18
N HIS A 266 -5.07 -6.07 -50.35
CA HIS A 266 -6.21 -5.17 -50.55
C HIS A 266 -6.01 -4.20 -51.72
N VAL A 267 -4.78 -3.72 -51.93
CA VAL A 267 -4.40 -2.87 -53.08
C VAL A 267 -3.93 -3.76 -54.23
N GLY A 268 -3.06 -4.73 -53.97
CA GLY A 268 -2.53 -5.61 -55.01
C GLY A 268 -3.56 -6.50 -55.72
N SER A 269 -4.68 -6.82 -55.07
CA SER A 269 -5.80 -7.55 -55.72
C SER A 269 -6.77 -6.62 -56.47
N SER A 270 -6.59 -5.30 -56.36
CA SER A 270 -7.44 -4.34 -57.05
C SER A 270 -6.97 -4.17 -58.50
N PRO A 271 -7.89 -4.11 -59.48
CA PRO A 271 -7.55 -3.79 -60.86
C PRO A 271 -6.80 -2.46 -60.95
N LYS A 272 -5.71 -2.41 -61.73
CA LYS A 272 -5.05 -1.14 -62.07
C LYS A 272 -5.94 -0.29 -62.98
N VAL A 273 -5.83 1.02 -62.85
CA VAL A 273 -6.48 1.97 -63.76
C VAL A 273 -5.63 2.06 -65.02
N THR A 274 -6.08 1.39 -66.08
CA THR A 274 -5.41 1.40 -67.39
C THR A 274 -5.87 2.59 -68.22
N SER A 275 -5.03 3.07 -69.14
CA SER A 275 -5.40 4.14 -70.06
C SER A 275 -6.43 3.62 -71.08
N GLN A 276 -7.70 3.86 -70.81
CA GLN A 276 -8.80 3.59 -71.74
C GLN A 276 -9.28 4.92 -72.32
N PRO A 277 -9.81 4.95 -73.56
CA PRO A 277 -10.30 6.18 -74.19
C PRO A 277 -11.33 6.97 -73.36
N PHE A 278 -12.03 6.28 -72.45
CA PHE A 278 -13.04 6.84 -71.55
C PHE A 278 -12.49 7.20 -70.15
N HIS A 279 -11.27 6.79 -69.79
CA HIS A 279 -10.60 7.21 -68.56
C HIS A 279 -9.87 8.54 -68.81
N THR A 280 -10.55 9.66 -68.56
CA THR A 280 -9.97 11.00 -68.70
C THR A 280 -9.44 11.51 -67.34
N PRO A 281 -8.26 12.15 -67.29
CA PRO A 281 -7.74 12.75 -66.07
C PRO A 281 -8.73 13.78 -65.49
N GLY A 282 -9.13 13.60 -64.23
CA GLY A 282 -10.08 14.49 -63.54
C GLY A 282 -11.56 14.08 -63.65
N ALA A 283 -11.90 13.03 -64.39
CA ALA A 283 -13.25 12.47 -64.36
C ALA A 283 -13.53 11.76 -63.01
N ASP A 284 -14.74 11.96 -62.48
CA ASP A 284 -15.20 11.27 -61.27
C ASP A 284 -15.39 9.77 -61.55
N CYS A 285 -14.71 8.91 -60.78
CA CYS A 285 -14.76 7.46 -60.96
C CYS A 285 -16.18 6.90 -60.78
N LEU A 286 -16.99 7.51 -59.91
CA LEU A 286 -18.34 7.06 -59.58
C LEU A 286 -19.35 7.35 -60.71
N ASN A 287 -19.04 8.24 -61.64
CA ASN A 287 -19.88 8.47 -62.81
C ASN A 287 -20.03 7.19 -63.67
N CYS A 288 -19.02 6.32 -63.65
CA CYS A 288 -19.04 5.07 -64.41
C CYS A 288 -19.01 3.81 -63.53
N HIS A 289 -18.41 3.86 -62.33
CA HIS A 289 -18.22 2.69 -61.45
C HIS A 289 -19.20 2.60 -60.26
N SER A 290 -20.21 3.47 -60.20
CA SER A 290 -21.25 3.42 -59.15
C SER A 290 -22.31 2.33 -59.41
N PRO A 291 -23.06 1.91 -58.37
CA PRO A 291 -24.19 0.97 -58.53
C PRO A 291 -25.26 1.46 -59.50
N ALA A 292 -25.44 2.78 -59.60
CA ALA A 292 -26.44 3.44 -60.42
C ALA A 292 -25.96 3.74 -61.86
N SER A 293 -24.71 3.42 -62.19
CA SER A 293 -24.16 3.67 -63.53
C SER A 293 -24.91 2.87 -64.60
N PRO A 294 -25.31 3.52 -65.71
CA PRO A 294 -25.93 2.84 -66.85
C PRO A 294 -24.89 2.10 -67.73
N VAL A 295 -23.60 2.26 -67.47
CA VAL A 295 -22.51 1.68 -68.26
C VAL A 295 -22.29 0.21 -67.85
N TRP A 296 -22.44 -0.72 -68.80
CA TRP A 296 -22.24 -2.15 -68.62
C TRP A 296 -21.32 -2.71 -69.71
N PRO A 297 -20.45 -3.70 -69.43
CA PRO A 297 -20.23 -4.40 -68.16
C PRO A 297 -19.11 -3.78 -67.31
N LEU A 298 -19.43 -3.29 -66.10
CA LEU A 298 -18.43 -2.87 -65.11
C LEU A 298 -18.72 -3.48 -63.74
N LYS A 299 -17.67 -3.88 -63.01
CA LYS A 299 -17.77 -4.25 -61.59
C LYS A 299 -18.17 -3.00 -60.80
N ARG A 300 -19.26 -3.09 -60.05
CA ARG A 300 -19.85 -1.97 -59.28
C ARG A 300 -19.35 -2.02 -57.84
N HIS A 301 -19.02 -0.87 -57.27
CA HIS A 301 -18.67 -0.72 -55.86
C HIS A 301 -19.86 -0.21 -55.05
N GLY A 302 -19.94 -0.53 -53.76
CA GLY A 302 -20.89 0.14 -52.85
C GLY A 302 -20.61 1.64 -52.73
N PRO A 303 -21.48 2.43 -52.09
CA PRO A 303 -21.26 3.87 -51.92
C PRO A 303 -19.96 4.10 -51.14
N LEU A 304 -18.97 4.67 -51.82
CA LEU A 304 -17.67 5.06 -51.28
C LEU A 304 -17.37 6.48 -51.72
N PRO A 305 -16.69 7.29 -50.89
CA PRO A 305 -16.15 8.58 -51.32
C PRO A 305 -15.18 8.41 -52.51
N ASN A 306 -15.29 9.30 -53.51
CA ASN A 306 -14.49 9.22 -54.75
C ASN A 306 -12.96 9.32 -54.48
N ASP A 307 -12.56 10.04 -53.42
CA ASP A 307 -11.17 10.14 -52.95
C ASP A 307 -10.56 8.82 -52.45
N SER A 308 -11.38 7.79 -52.27
CA SER A 308 -10.99 6.52 -51.70
C SER A 308 -10.73 5.45 -52.76
N CYS A 309 -11.09 5.71 -54.02
CA CYS A 309 -10.83 4.82 -55.15
C CYS A 309 -9.32 4.64 -55.39
N LEU A 310 -8.55 5.73 -55.37
CA LEU A 310 -7.10 5.73 -55.61
C LEU A 310 -6.28 5.14 -54.45
N LYS A 311 -6.92 4.87 -53.30
CA LYS A 311 -6.28 4.13 -52.19
C LYS A 311 -6.12 2.64 -52.53
N CYS A 312 -6.91 2.12 -53.45
CA CYS A 312 -6.90 0.72 -53.90
C CYS A 312 -6.50 0.58 -55.37
N HIS A 313 -6.98 1.48 -56.23
CA HIS A 313 -6.75 1.44 -57.67
C HIS A 313 -5.60 2.37 -58.07
N GLN A 314 -4.44 1.78 -58.32
CA GLN A 314 -3.26 2.50 -58.81
C GLN A 314 -3.31 2.63 -60.33
N PHE A 315 -2.83 3.77 -60.86
CA PHE A 315 -2.62 3.92 -62.29
C PHE A 315 -1.51 2.97 -62.76
N GLU A 316 -1.68 2.42 -63.96
CA GLU A 316 -0.64 1.63 -64.63
C GLU A 316 0.53 2.50 -65.10
#